data_AF-A0A7J2I4G1-F1
#
_entry.id   AF-A0A7J2I4G1-F1
#
_cell.length_a   1.000
_cell.length_b   1.000
_cell.length_c   1.000
_cell.angle_alpha   90.00
_cell.angle_beta   90.00
_cell.angle_gamma   90.00
#
_symmetry.space_group_name_H-M   'P 1'
#
loop_
_entity.id
_entity.type
_entity.pdbx_description
1 polymer ?
#
loop_
_entity_poly.entity_id
_entity_poly.type
_entity_poly.pdbx_seq_one_letter_code
_entity_poly.pdbx_strand_id
1 'polypeptide(L)'
;CFIFAADSHDLEEKVEREVEAGNLDEESLREARVEQIVLGPHANFNFFFSPLNAKREWGDIDDAYARIYKVTLEEARVCLANELLSIDERRETILDGLRRLPVDVQQKIKETPSFEVTCHLAMTLRESLLKDVHRFANAFLLATRKYEPPGLIGAWCLQTLITWSKVPGKAVEYGLYDVPEGAEVWMHVPVTQDVAVRHGGGTNVHMGVGGQYANAKYGSRMSMGDRIALEVKRAWMEDSLDEIVT
;
A
#
# COMPACT_ATOMS: atom_id res chain seq x y z
N CYS A 1 10.50 17.16 -10.34
CA CYS A 1 9.47 17.41 -11.38
C CYS A 1 8.85 16.07 -11.77
N PHE A 2 7.53 15.97 -12.02
CA PHE A 2 6.90 14.77 -12.56
C PHE A 2 6.58 15.00 -14.05
N ILE A 3 7.01 14.08 -14.91
CA ILE A 3 6.72 14.12 -16.35
C ILE A 3 5.89 12.89 -16.71
N PHE A 4 4.75 13.13 -17.36
CA PHE A 4 3.91 12.08 -17.94
C PHE A 4 4.13 12.06 -19.43
N ALA A 5 4.46 10.90 -19.97
CA ALA A 5 4.68 10.72 -21.40
C ALA A 5 3.91 9.51 -21.92
N ALA A 6 3.33 9.64 -23.10
CA ALA A 6 2.63 8.55 -23.78
C ALA A 6 3.58 7.56 -24.47
N ASP A 7 4.75 8.06 -24.90
CA ASP A 7 5.80 7.31 -25.58
C ASP A 7 7.16 8.00 -25.39
N SER A 8 8.21 7.45 -26.00
CA SER A 8 9.58 7.98 -25.88
C SER A 8 9.74 9.37 -26.49
N HIS A 9 9.04 9.67 -27.58
CA HIS A 9 9.15 10.96 -28.25
C HIS A 9 8.51 12.07 -27.40
N ASP A 10 7.31 11.80 -26.87
CA ASP A 10 6.62 12.72 -25.95
C ASP A 10 7.42 12.93 -24.65
N LEU A 11 8.17 11.92 -24.18
CA LEU A 11 9.07 12.06 -23.04
C LEU A 11 10.23 13.00 -23.33
N GLU A 12 10.94 12.79 -24.45
CA GLU A 12 12.08 13.60 -24.86
C GLU A 12 11.68 15.07 -25.05
N GLU A 13 10.57 15.34 -25.74
CA GLU A 13 10.04 16.70 -25.95
C GLU A 13 9.75 17.41 -24.63
N LYS A 14 9.11 16.73 -23.68
CA LYS A 14 8.78 17.31 -22.37
C LYS A 14 10.02 17.52 -21.50
N VAL A 15 10.97 16.60 -21.53
CA VAL A 15 12.23 16.75 -20.78
C VAL A 15 13.01 17.96 -21.30
N GLU A 16 13.18 18.10 -22.62
CA GLU A 16 13.87 19.24 -23.23
C GLU A 16 13.24 20.57 -22.81
N ARG A 17 11.91 20.67 -22.87
CA ARG A 17 11.17 21.85 -22.45
C ARG A 17 11.40 22.22 -20.97
N GLU A 18 11.40 21.25 -20.07
CA GLU A 18 11.63 21.53 -18.65
C GLU A 18 13.08 21.89 -18.33
N VAL A 19 14.05 21.36 -19.11
CA VAL A 19 15.46 21.76 -19.03
C VAL A 19 15.64 23.20 -19.51
N GLU A 20 15.05 23.56 -20.64
CA GLU A 20 15.05 24.94 -21.15
C GLU A 20 14.40 25.93 -20.16
N ALA A 21 13.34 25.50 -19.46
CA ALA A 21 12.67 26.28 -18.43
C ALA A 21 13.48 26.38 -17.12
N GLY A 22 14.56 25.61 -16.96
CA GLY A 22 15.38 25.57 -15.74
C GLY A 22 14.75 24.80 -14.57
N ASN A 23 13.69 24.02 -14.83
CA ASN A 23 13.02 23.18 -13.81
C ASN A 23 13.69 21.80 -13.64
N LEU A 24 14.54 21.41 -14.60
CA LEU A 24 15.28 20.16 -14.65
C LEU A 24 16.73 20.43 -15.08
N ASP A 25 17.67 19.74 -14.46
CA ASP A 25 19.08 19.80 -14.81
C ASP A 25 19.63 18.39 -15.11
N GLU A 26 20.86 18.34 -15.65
CA GLU A 26 21.51 17.09 -16.03
C GLU A 26 21.72 16.16 -14.83
N GLU A 27 21.95 16.72 -13.64
CA GLU A 27 22.11 15.95 -12.41
C GLU A 27 20.80 15.25 -12.01
N SER A 28 19.68 15.98 -12.07
CA SER A 28 18.34 15.44 -11.81
C SER A 28 17.95 14.34 -12.79
N LEU A 29 18.36 14.46 -14.07
CA LEU A 29 18.08 13.45 -15.09
C LEU A 29 18.87 12.14 -14.88
N ARG A 30 20.08 12.21 -14.29
CA ARG A 30 20.89 11.00 -14.02
C ARG A 30 20.27 10.11 -12.95
N GLU A 31 19.55 10.70 -11.99
CA GLU A 31 18.85 10.00 -10.92
C GLU A 31 17.35 9.78 -11.22
N ALA A 32 16.87 10.26 -12.37
CA ALA A 32 15.47 10.17 -12.74
C ALA A 32 15.04 8.71 -12.94
N ARG A 33 13.82 8.40 -12.49
CA ARG A 33 13.19 7.09 -12.65
C ARG A 33 12.08 7.17 -13.67
N VAL A 34 12.07 6.21 -14.60
CA VAL A 34 10.98 6.03 -15.55
C VAL A 34 10.18 4.82 -15.11
N GLU A 35 8.90 5.05 -14.84
CA GLU A 35 7.98 4.02 -14.36
C GLU A 35 6.76 3.94 -15.27
N GLN A 36 6.17 2.74 -15.35
CA GLN A 36 4.92 2.57 -16.10
C GLN A 36 3.79 3.37 -15.44
N ILE A 37 3.03 4.11 -16.25
CA ILE A 37 1.79 4.73 -15.79
C ILE A 37 0.76 3.60 -15.56
N VAL A 38 0.45 3.35 -14.29
CA VAL A 38 -0.56 2.38 -13.88
C VAL A 38 -1.90 3.09 -13.73
N LEU A 39 -2.95 2.53 -14.34
CA LEU A 39 -4.30 3.09 -14.26
C LEU A 39 -5.13 2.31 -13.23
N GLY A 40 -5.60 3.00 -12.20
CA GLY A 40 -6.46 2.42 -11.16
C GLY A 40 -6.66 3.39 -9.99
N PRO A 41 -7.63 3.13 -9.10
CA PRO A 41 -7.72 3.85 -7.83
C PRO A 41 -6.47 3.61 -7.00
N HIS A 42 -5.96 4.69 -6.41
CA HIS A 42 -4.87 4.65 -5.44
C HIS A 42 -5.42 4.39 -4.03
N ALA A 43 -4.77 3.50 -3.29
CA ALA A 43 -5.14 3.15 -1.93
C ALA A 43 -3.87 2.98 -1.07
N ASN A 44 -3.89 3.61 0.10
CA ASN A 44 -2.89 3.44 1.15
C ASN A 44 -3.41 2.42 2.15
N PHE A 45 -2.79 1.26 2.21
CA PHE A 45 -3.13 0.20 3.16
C PHE A 45 -2.27 0.36 4.41
N ASN A 46 -2.88 0.79 5.50
CA ASN A 46 -2.18 1.07 6.75
C ASN A 46 -2.15 -0.19 7.62
N PHE A 47 -0.95 -0.75 7.76
CA PHE A 47 -0.68 -1.95 8.53
C PHE A 47 -0.01 -1.64 9.87
N PHE A 48 -0.11 -2.59 10.78
CA PHE A 48 0.67 -2.64 12.01
C PHE A 48 1.22 -4.05 12.22
N PHE A 49 2.54 -4.19 12.21
CA PHE A 49 3.19 -5.44 12.54
C PHE A 49 3.58 -5.48 14.02
N SER A 50 3.19 -6.56 14.71
CA SER A 50 3.45 -6.77 16.14
C SER A 50 4.45 -7.90 16.36
N PRO A 51 5.71 -7.60 16.74
CA PRO A 51 6.68 -8.63 17.13
C PRO A 51 6.18 -9.49 18.29
N LEU A 52 5.44 -8.89 19.23
CA LEU A 52 4.85 -9.60 20.36
C LEU A 52 3.84 -10.66 19.88
N ASN A 53 2.93 -10.31 18.97
CA ASN A 53 1.94 -11.25 18.44
C ASN A 53 2.58 -12.32 17.54
N ALA A 54 3.69 -12.01 16.87
CA ALA A 54 4.41 -12.96 16.03
C ALA A 54 5.05 -14.11 16.84
N LYS A 55 5.30 -13.90 18.15
CA LYS A 55 5.80 -14.93 19.06
C LYS A 55 4.71 -15.78 19.70
N ARG A 56 3.44 -15.35 19.61
CA ARG A 56 2.30 -16.04 20.24
C ARG A 56 1.84 -17.22 19.40
N GLU A 57 1.25 -18.20 20.07
CA GLU A 57 0.50 -19.28 19.44
C GLU A 57 -0.89 -18.76 19.01
N TRP A 58 -1.30 -19.09 17.79
CA TRP A 58 -2.60 -18.68 17.23
C TRP A 58 -3.64 -19.81 17.22
N GLY A 59 -3.40 -20.88 17.99
CA GLY A 59 -4.16 -22.12 17.93
C GLY A 59 -4.16 -22.70 16.51
N ASP A 60 -5.22 -23.37 16.10
CA ASP A 60 -5.32 -24.02 14.79
C ASP A 60 -5.12 -23.10 13.56
N ILE A 61 -5.15 -21.78 13.77
CA ILE A 61 -5.03 -20.78 12.69
C ILE A 61 -3.61 -20.72 12.12
N ASP A 62 -2.56 -20.78 12.95
CA ASP A 62 -1.18 -20.72 12.43
C ASP A 62 -0.82 -21.99 11.64
N ASP A 63 -1.23 -23.16 12.12
CA ASP A 63 -1.13 -24.44 11.41
C ASP A 63 -1.89 -24.43 10.08
N ALA A 64 -3.12 -23.93 10.09
CA ALA A 64 -3.93 -23.83 8.88
C ALA A 64 -3.30 -22.87 7.86
N TYR A 65 -2.82 -21.70 8.32
CA TYR A 65 -2.17 -20.73 7.47
C TYR A 65 -0.88 -21.29 6.86
N ALA A 66 -0.01 -21.89 7.68
CA ALA A 66 1.22 -22.54 7.25
C ALA A 66 0.97 -23.59 6.16
N ARG A 67 -0.06 -24.43 6.34
CA ARG A 67 -0.46 -25.45 5.36
C ARG A 67 -1.02 -24.85 4.07
N ILE A 68 -1.91 -23.86 4.15
CA ILE A 68 -2.57 -23.24 2.98
C ILE A 68 -1.54 -22.51 2.12
N TYR A 69 -0.69 -21.70 2.75
CA TYR A 69 0.28 -20.86 2.06
C TYR A 69 1.66 -21.50 1.88
N LYS A 70 1.84 -22.73 2.38
CA LYS A 70 3.08 -23.53 2.30
C LYS A 70 4.29 -22.76 2.85
N VAL A 71 4.11 -22.13 3.99
CA VAL A 71 5.15 -21.40 4.73
C VAL A 71 5.45 -22.12 6.04
N THR A 72 6.57 -21.77 6.68
CA THR A 72 6.89 -22.28 8.02
C THR A 72 5.89 -21.75 9.06
N LEU A 73 5.80 -22.43 10.21
CA LEU A 73 4.94 -21.98 11.31
C LEU A 73 5.36 -20.59 11.83
N GLU A 74 6.66 -20.30 11.85
CA GLU A 74 7.18 -18.97 12.21
C GLU A 74 6.71 -17.90 11.23
N GLU A 75 6.88 -18.13 9.92
CA GLU A 75 6.41 -17.20 8.88
C GLU A 75 4.90 -17.01 8.91
N ALA A 76 4.13 -18.07 9.22
CA ALA A 76 2.69 -17.99 9.40
C ALA A 76 2.31 -17.02 10.54
N ARG A 77 2.97 -17.15 11.70
CA ARG A 77 2.74 -16.24 12.85
C ARG A 77 3.14 -14.80 12.55
N VAL A 78 4.25 -14.60 11.82
CA VAL A 78 4.67 -13.27 11.33
C VAL A 78 3.60 -12.67 10.42
N CYS A 79 3.06 -13.43 9.48
CA CYS A 79 1.98 -12.97 8.60
C CYS A 79 0.68 -12.65 9.37
N LEU A 80 0.30 -13.47 10.35
CA LEU A 80 -0.89 -13.26 11.17
C LEU A 80 -0.76 -12.04 12.10
N ALA A 81 0.45 -11.75 12.54
CA ALA A 81 0.78 -10.57 13.36
C ALA A 81 0.81 -9.25 12.55
N ASN A 82 0.63 -9.30 11.23
CA ASN A 82 0.54 -8.13 10.36
C ASN A 82 -0.91 -7.68 10.19
N GLU A 83 -1.30 -6.63 10.91
CA GLU A 83 -2.68 -6.21 11.06
C GLU A 83 -3.04 -5.08 10.09
N LEU A 84 -4.02 -5.28 9.20
CA LEU A 84 -4.61 -4.16 8.44
C LEU A 84 -5.54 -3.37 9.36
N LEU A 85 -5.29 -2.07 9.52
CA LEU A 85 -6.05 -1.23 10.44
C LEU A 85 -7.01 -0.26 9.73
N SER A 86 -6.57 0.31 8.62
CA SER A 86 -7.35 1.30 7.87
C SER A 86 -6.88 1.40 6.44
N ILE A 87 -7.71 2.03 5.61
CA ILE A 87 -7.36 2.40 4.24
C ILE A 87 -7.73 3.86 4.03
N ASP A 88 -6.82 4.61 3.42
CA ASP A 88 -7.04 5.99 2.97
C ASP A 88 -6.61 6.20 1.52
N GLU A 89 -7.10 7.27 0.91
CA GLU A 89 -6.59 7.79 -0.35
C GLU A 89 -6.02 9.20 -0.15
N ARG A 90 -5.03 9.57 -0.96
CA ARG A 90 -4.45 10.91 -0.99
C ARG A 90 -5.28 11.83 -1.87
N ARG A 91 -5.34 13.09 -1.48
CA ARG A 91 -5.81 14.21 -2.30
C ARG A 91 -4.66 15.16 -2.54
N GLU A 92 -4.39 15.47 -3.79
CA GLU A 92 -3.12 16.02 -4.27
C GLU A 92 -3.33 17.27 -5.12
N THR A 93 -2.66 18.36 -4.73
CA THR A 93 -2.70 19.64 -5.45
C THR A 93 -1.55 19.67 -6.45
N ILE A 94 -1.71 20.10 -7.71
CA ILE A 94 -2.93 20.59 -8.39
C ILE A 94 -3.69 19.50 -9.18
N LEU A 95 -3.20 18.26 -9.21
CA LEU A 95 -3.81 17.15 -9.97
C LEU A 95 -5.32 17.02 -9.74
N ASP A 96 -5.74 17.07 -8.46
CA ASP A 96 -7.14 16.97 -8.08
C ASP A 96 -8.02 18.10 -8.61
N GLY A 97 -7.44 19.29 -8.78
CA GLY A 97 -8.10 20.43 -9.41
C GLY A 97 -8.24 20.21 -10.92
N LEU A 98 -7.13 19.83 -11.57
CA LEU A 98 -7.09 19.62 -13.03
C LEU A 98 -8.10 18.57 -13.48
N ARG A 99 -8.18 17.42 -12.81
CA ARG A 99 -9.09 16.32 -13.19
C ARG A 99 -10.57 16.67 -13.07
N ARG A 100 -10.93 17.75 -12.36
CA ARG A 100 -12.32 18.20 -12.18
C ARG A 100 -12.76 19.18 -13.27
N LEU A 101 -11.84 19.70 -14.07
CA LEU A 101 -12.15 20.63 -15.15
C LEU A 101 -12.66 19.88 -16.38
N PRO A 102 -13.57 20.48 -17.17
CA PRO A 102 -13.90 19.97 -18.50
C PRO A 102 -12.66 19.86 -19.41
N VAL A 103 -12.67 18.89 -20.32
CA VAL A 103 -11.52 18.61 -21.22
C VAL A 103 -11.14 19.84 -22.05
N ASP A 104 -12.12 20.63 -22.52
CA ASP A 104 -11.84 21.82 -23.32
C ASP A 104 -11.14 22.93 -22.53
N VAL A 105 -11.29 22.97 -21.20
CA VAL A 105 -10.56 23.88 -20.32
C VAL A 105 -9.16 23.35 -20.05
N GLN A 106 -9.02 22.05 -19.75
CA GLN A 106 -7.71 21.41 -19.55
C GLN A 106 -6.79 21.62 -20.76
N GLN A 107 -7.33 21.50 -21.97
CA GLN A 107 -6.61 21.73 -23.23
C GLN A 107 -6.14 23.18 -23.43
N LYS A 108 -6.76 24.17 -22.77
CA LYS A 108 -6.40 25.59 -22.85
C LYS A 108 -5.34 25.97 -21.83
N ILE A 109 -5.45 25.47 -20.60
CA ILE A 109 -4.49 25.80 -19.53
C ILE A 109 -3.19 25.00 -19.63
N LYS A 110 -3.27 23.72 -20.07
CA LYS A 110 -2.11 22.82 -20.25
C LYS A 110 -1.13 22.78 -19.07
N GLU A 111 -1.64 22.96 -17.86
CA GLU A 111 -0.84 22.89 -16.64
C GLU A 111 -0.35 21.47 -16.37
N THR A 112 0.90 21.34 -15.92
CA THR A 112 1.50 20.06 -15.54
C THR A 112 1.00 19.65 -14.15
N PRO A 113 0.42 18.45 -13.97
CA PRO A 113 -0.04 18.02 -12.66
C PRO A 113 1.10 17.87 -11.65
N SER A 114 0.87 18.29 -10.42
CA SER A 114 1.70 17.98 -9.25
C SER A 114 0.96 17.05 -8.29
N PHE A 115 1.74 16.28 -7.51
CA PHE A 115 1.27 15.25 -6.60
C PHE A 115 1.48 15.65 -5.13
N GLU A 116 1.47 16.95 -4.86
CA GLU A 116 1.71 17.46 -3.51
C GLU A 116 0.54 17.07 -2.61
N VAL A 117 0.82 16.19 -1.64
CA VAL A 117 -0.21 15.62 -0.77
C VAL A 117 -0.80 16.73 0.08
N THR A 118 -2.09 16.97 -0.10
CA THR A 118 -2.82 18.07 0.52
C THR A 118 -3.79 17.57 1.58
N CYS A 119 -4.52 16.49 1.30
CA CYS A 119 -5.48 15.90 2.25
C CYS A 119 -5.49 14.37 2.15
N HIS A 120 -6.18 13.73 3.08
CA HIS A 120 -6.46 12.30 3.07
C HIS A 120 -7.96 12.07 3.24
N LEU A 121 -8.48 11.01 2.60
CA LEU A 121 -9.86 10.58 2.75
C LEU A 121 -9.92 9.10 3.15
N ALA A 122 -10.81 8.77 4.06
CA ALA A 122 -11.07 7.39 4.45
C ALA A 122 -11.73 6.63 3.28
N MET A 123 -11.25 5.41 3.00
CA MET A 123 -11.83 4.55 1.96
C MET A 123 -11.98 3.10 2.45
N THR A 124 -12.73 2.30 1.69
CA THR A 124 -12.84 0.86 1.89
C THR A 124 -12.46 0.13 0.60
N LEU A 125 -11.89 -1.07 0.73
CA LEU A 125 -11.66 -1.94 -0.40
C LEU A 125 -12.84 -2.91 -0.58
N ARG A 126 -13.13 -3.31 -1.83
CA ARG A 126 -13.97 -4.48 -2.08
C ARG A 126 -13.38 -5.69 -1.34
N GLU A 127 -14.17 -6.30 -0.46
CA GLU A 127 -13.69 -7.31 0.49
C GLU A 127 -12.94 -8.48 -0.16
N SER A 128 -13.39 -8.94 -1.33
CA SER A 128 -12.76 -10.02 -2.08
C SER A 128 -11.30 -9.74 -2.51
N LEU A 129 -10.87 -8.47 -2.47
CA LEU A 129 -9.52 -8.04 -2.83
C LEU A 129 -8.57 -7.95 -1.63
N LEU A 130 -9.08 -8.01 -0.39
CA LEU A 130 -8.24 -7.92 0.82
C LEU A 130 -7.21 -9.05 0.85
N LYS A 131 -7.61 -10.26 0.43
CA LYS A 131 -6.71 -11.42 0.34
C LYS A 131 -5.48 -11.14 -0.52
N ASP A 132 -5.66 -10.42 -1.64
CA ASP A 132 -4.58 -10.17 -2.59
C ASP A 132 -3.64 -9.10 -2.04
N VAL A 133 -4.18 -8.04 -1.43
CA VAL A 133 -3.38 -7.02 -0.72
C VAL A 133 -2.55 -7.65 0.39
N HIS A 134 -3.14 -8.52 1.22
CA HIS A 134 -2.42 -9.22 2.28
C HIS A 134 -1.28 -10.09 1.74
N ARG A 135 -1.44 -10.73 0.57
CA ARG A 135 -0.36 -11.52 -0.04
C ARG A 135 0.86 -10.66 -0.36
N PHE A 136 0.66 -9.48 -0.97
CA PHE A 136 1.76 -8.56 -1.26
C PHE A 136 2.35 -7.96 0.03
N ALA A 137 1.50 -7.56 0.97
CA ALA A 137 1.94 -7.00 2.24
C ALA A 137 2.80 -7.99 3.04
N ASN A 138 2.37 -9.25 3.11
CA ASN A 138 3.10 -10.30 3.82
C ASN A 138 4.40 -10.69 3.11
N ALA A 139 4.42 -10.71 1.77
CA ALA A 139 5.65 -10.93 1.01
C ALA A 139 6.69 -9.83 1.29
N PHE A 140 6.26 -8.56 1.34
CA PHE A 140 7.12 -7.44 1.71
C PHE A 140 7.63 -7.57 3.15
N LEU A 141 6.74 -7.85 4.11
CA LEU A 141 7.12 -8.06 5.51
C LEU A 141 8.18 -9.16 5.67
N LEU A 142 7.97 -10.33 5.06
CA LEU A 142 8.94 -11.43 5.10
C LEU A 142 10.27 -11.05 4.43
N ALA A 143 10.23 -10.31 3.33
CA ALA A 143 11.43 -9.81 2.67
C ALA A 143 12.22 -8.86 3.60
N THR A 144 11.57 -7.89 4.25
CA THR A 144 12.25 -6.98 5.19
C THR A 144 12.92 -7.74 6.33
N ARG A 145 12.26 -8.75 6.91
CA ARG A 145 12.84 -9.59 7.97
C ARG A 145 14.08 -10.36 7.50
N LYS A 146 14.09 -10.79 6.23
CA LYS A 146 15.22 -11.53 5.65
C LYS A 146 16.41 -10.62 5.30
N TYR A 147 16.15 -9.47 4.70
CA TYR A 147 17.19 -8.62 4.11
C TYR A 147 17.63 -7.48 5.03
N GLU A 148 16.78 -7.05 5.96
CA GLU A 148 17.06 -5.97 6.93
C GLU A 148 16.54 -6.36 8.33
N PRO A 149 17.18 -7.30 9.05
CA PRO A 149 16.77 -7.69 10.40
C PRO A 149 16.78 -6.50 11.37
N PRO A 150 15.79 -6.36 12.27
CA PRO A 150 14.73 -7.33 12.59
C PRO A 150 13.53 -7.33 11.62
N GLY A 151 13.55 -6.46 10.61
CA GLY A 151 12.44 -6.18 9.72
C GLY A 151 11.59 -5.00 10.20
N LEU A 152 10.37 -4.89 9.68
CA LEU A 152 9.43 -3.86 10.14
C LEU A 152 9.03 -4.09 11.59
N ILE A 153 8.82 -3.00 12.33
CA ILE A 153 8.25 -3.00 13.69
C ILE A 153 7.18 -1.91 13.73
N GLY A 154 5.96 -2.28 14.13
CA GLY A 154 4.87 -1.33 14.32
C GLY A 154 4.22 -0.87 13.02
N ALA A 155 3.91 0.42 12.95
CA ALA A 155 3.09 0.99 11.88
C ALA A 155 3.84 1.11 10.55
N TRP A 156 3.21 0.70 9.47
CA TRP A 156 3.72 0.86 8.10
C TRP A 156 2.58 0.96 7.09
N CYS A 157 2.87 1.36 5.86
CA CYS A 157 1.87 1.54 4.81
C CYS A 157 2.35 0.99 3.47
N LEU A 158 1.47 0.23 2.80
CA LEU A 158 1.63 -0.21 1.42
C LEU A 158 0.82 0.72 0.51
N GLN A 159 1.47 1.48 -0.37
CA GLN A 159 0.83 2.47 -1.25
C GLN A 159 0.70 1.87 -2.64
N THR A 160 -0.54 1.67 -3.08
CA THR A 160 -0.83 0.72 -4.14
C THR A 160 -1.96 1.23 -5.03
N LEU A 161 -1.81 1.02 -6.35
CA LEU A 161 -2.92 1.12 -7.28
C LEU A 161 -3.56 -0.24 -7.48
N ILE A 162 -4.88 -0.27 -7.59
CA ILE A 162 -5.62 -1.47 -7.97
C ILE A 162 -6.00 -1.34 -9.44
N THR A 163 -5.20 -1.95 -10.33
CA THR A 163 -5.46 -1.92 -11.78
C THR A 163 -6.33 -3.10 -12.23
N TRP A 164 -6.76 -3.09 -13.49
CA TRP A 164 -7.48 -4.20 -14.12
C TRP A 164 -6.63 -4.77 -15.26
N SER A 165 -6.11 -5.98 -15.09
CA SER A 165 -5.14 -6.55 -16.03
C SER A 165 -5.36 -8.04 -16.27
N LYS A 166 -4.83 -8.51 -17.40
CA LYS A 166 -4.76 -9.93 -17.76
C LYS A 166 -3.72 -10.62 -16.89
N VAL A 167 -4.08 -11.75 -16.31
CA VAL A 167 -3.19 -12.56 -15.46
C VAL A 167 -2.93 -13.94 -16.09
N PRO A 168 -1.73 -14.52 -15.89
CA PRO A 168 -1.43 -15.87 -16.36
C PRO A 168 -2.14 -16.91 -15.48
N GLY A 169 -2.36 -18.13 -16.00
CA GLY A 169 -2.91 -19.24 -15.21
C GLY A 169 -4.44 -19.40 -15.33
N LYS A 170 -5.01 -20.28 -14.51
CA LYS A 170 -6.44 -20.62 -14.57
C LYS A 170 -7.25 -19.72 -13.65
N ALA A 171 -8.43 -19.30 -14.09
CA ALA A 171 -9.32 -18.42 -13.32
C ALA A 171 -9.60 -18.92 -11.89
N VAL A 172 -9.77 -20.23 -11.74
CA VAL A 172 -10.02 -20.88 -10.44
C VAL A 172 -8.88 -20.71 -9.44
N GLU A 173 -7.63 -20.53 -9.89
CA GLU A 173 -6.46 -20.28 -9.02
C GLU A 173 -6.55 -18.90 -8.35
N TYR A 174 -7.29 -17.98 -8.97
CA TYR A 174 -7.55 -16.64 -8.44
C TYR A 174 -8.91 -16.55 -7.71
N GLY A 175 -9.66 -17.65 -7.65
CA GLY A 175 -11.01 -17.70 -7.08
C GLY A 175 -12.08 -17.10 -8.01
N LEU A 176 -11.83 -17.11 -9.33
CA LEU A 176 -12.79 -16.72 -10.35
C LEU A 176 -13.44 -17.99 -10.93
N TYR A 177 -14.69 -18.23 -10.59
CA TYR A 177 -15.41 -19.46 -10.96
C TYR A 177 -16.28 -19.33 -12.21
N ASP A 178 -16.61 -18.09 -12.61
CA ASP A 178 -17.51 -17.80 -13.73
C ASP A 178 -16.77 -17.58 -15.07
N VAL A 179 -15.46 -17.76 -15.11
CA VAL A 179 -14.64 -17.58 -16.31
C VAL A 179 -14.56 -18.92 -17.06
N PRO A 180 -14.98 -18.97 -18.35
CA PRO A 180 -14.93 -20.20 -19.14
C PRO A 180 -13.50 -20.77 -19.25
N GLU A 181 -13.39 -22.10 -19.31
CA GLU A 181 -12.10 -22.75 -19.52
C GLU A 181 -11.50 -22.33 -20.89
N GLY A 182 -10.22 -21.94 -20.88
CA GLY A 182 -9.51 -21.45 -22.05
C GLY A 182 -9.72 -19.96 -22.37
N ALA A 183 -10.61 -19.25 -21.65
CA ALA A 183 -10.74 -17.81 -21.78
C ALA A 183 -9.58 -17.06 -21.11
N GLU A 184 -9.33 -15.83 -21.57
CA GLU A 184 -8.40 -14.94 -20.90
C GLU A 184 -8.90 -14.58 -19.49
N VAL A 185 -8.00 -14.65 -18.52
CA VAL A 185 -8.33 -14.33 -17.12
C VAL A 185 -7.96 -12.88 -16.86
N TRP A 186 -8.95 -12.10 -16.45
CA TRP A 186 -8.80 -10.70 -16.06
C TRP A 186 -9.20 -10.52 -14.61
N MET A 187 -8.41 -9.77 -13.85
CA MET A 187 -8.73 -9.47 -12.46
C MET A 187 -8.18 -8.13 -12.00
N HIS A 188 -8.58 -7.73 -10.80
CA HIS A 188 -7.99 -6.61 -10.10
C HIS A 188 -6.58 -7.00 -9.66
N VAL A 189 -5.57 -6.20 -10.01
CA VAL A 189 -4.17 -6.46 -9.67
C VAL A 189 -3.63 -5.30 -8.83
N PRO A 190 -3.20 -5.56 -7.59
CA PRO A 190 -2.45 -4.60 -6.79
C PRO A 190 -1.08 -4.33 -7.40
N VAL A 191 -0.76 -3.06 -7.65
CA VAL A 191 0.56 -2.59 -8.09
C VAL A 191 1.07 -1.57 -7.08
N THR A 192 2.05 -1.98 -6.27
CA THR A 192 2.65 -1.13 -5.25
C THR A 192 3.59 -0.12 -5.89
N GLN A 193 3.35 1.17 -5.61
CA GLN A 193 4.21 2.26 -6.05
C GLN A 193 5.23 2.65 -4.98
N ASP A 194 4.81 2.65 -3.71
CA ASP A 194 5.67 3.12 -2.62
C ASP A 194 5.32 2.41 -1.31
N VAL A 195 6.23 2.49 -0.35
CA VAL A 195 6.11 1.94 1.00
C VAL A 195 6.52 2.97 2.03
N ALA A 196 5.68 3.17 3.05
CA ALA A 196 6.10 3.91 4.24
C ALA A 196 6.43 2.91 5.34
N VAL A 197 7.69 2.80 5.74
CA VAL A 197 8.16 1.90 6.82
C VAL A 197 7.95 2.49 8.22
N ARG A 198 6.95 3.39 8.34
CA ARG A 198 6.58 4.09 9.57
C ARG A 198 5.12 4.52 9.51
N HIS A 199 4.65 5.11 10.60
CA HIS A 199 3.35 5.79 10.66
C HIS A 199 3.16 6.80 9.51
N GLY A 200 2.11 6.59 8.71
CA GLY A 200 1.74 7.42 7.56
C GLY A 200 0.68 8.48 7.92
N GLY A 201 0.75 9.64 7.25
CA GLY A 201 -0.18 10.76 7.48
C GLY A 201 -1.64 10.43 7.16
N GLY A 202 -1.88 9.44 6.30
CA GLY A 202 -3.22 8.96 5.94
C GLY A 202 -4.02 8.42 7.10
N THR A 203 -3.35 7.92 8.14
CA THR A 203 -4.01 7.41 9.34
C THR A 203 -4.74 8.50 10.16
N ASN A 204 -4.48 9.78 9.86
CA ASN A 204 -5.16 10.91 10.49
C ASN A 204 -6.68 10.90 10.26
N VAL A 205 -7.15 10.32 9.15
CA VAL A 205 -8.59 10.26 8.81
C VAL A 205 -9.42 9.49 9.84
N HIS A 206 -8.77 8.71 10.69
CA HIS A 206 -9.41 7.82 11.65
C HIS A 206 -8.95 8.01 13.09
N MET A 207 -8.36 9.17 13.44
CA MET A 207 -7.95 9.45 14.83
C MET A 207 -9.14 9.46 15.80
N GLY A 208 -10.23 10.15 15.45
CA GLY A 208 -11.39 10.28 16.34
C GLY A 208 -12.40 9.14 16.25
N VAL A 209 -12.42 8.41 15.14
CA VAL A 209 -13.41 7.37 14.85
C VAL A 209 -12.83 5.94 14.90
N GLY A 210 -11.51 5.80 14.91
CA GLY A 210 -10.81 4.52 14.80
C GLY A 210 -10.80 3.98 13.36
N GLY A 211 -9.80 3.16 13.03
CA GLY A 211 -9.64 2.58 11.69
C GLY A 211 -10.79 1.63 11.36
N GLN A 212 -11.24 1.60 10.09
CA GLN A 212 -12.42 0.83 9.68
C GLN A 212 -12.26 -0.66 10.00
N TYR A 213 -11.06 -1.21 9.75
CA TYR A 213 -10.72 -2.61 9.98
C TYR A 213 -10.27 -2.85 11.43
N ALA A 214 -9.56 -1.88 12.02
CA ALA A 214 -9.16 -1.93 13.43
C ALA A 214 -10.38 -2.02 14.36
N ASN A 215 -11.41 -1.21 14.12
CA ASN A 215 -12.61 -1.22 14.95
C ASN A 215 -13.33 -2.57 14.94
N ALA A 216 -13.43 -3.21 13.77
CA ALA A 216 -14.02 -4.53 13.64
C ALA A 216 -13.20 -5.59 14.41
N LYS A 217 -11.87 -5.49 14.37
CA LYS A 217 -10.97 -6.41 15.07
C LYS A 217 -11.01 -6.24 16.59
N TYR A 218 -10.99 -5.00 17.07
CA TYR A 218 -10.85 -4.69 18.50
C TYR A 218 -12.19 -4.54 19.23
N GLY A 219 -13.31 -4.43 18.50
CA GLY A 219 -14.63 -4.18 19.09
C GLY A 219 -14.74 -2.80 19.77
N SER A 220 -13.78 -1.91 19.52
CA SER A 220 -13.69 -0.56 20.09
C SER A 220 -13.06 0.39 19.07
N ARG A 221 -13.20 1.71 19.30
CA ARG A 221 -12.45 2.70 18.50
C ARG A 221 -10.96 2.46 18.72
N MET A 222 -10.24 2.17 17.63
CA MET A 222 -8.81 1.91 17.64
C MET A 222 -8.15 2.67 16.50
N SER A 223 -7.46 3.77 16.82
CA SER A 223 -6.61 4.46 15.84
C SER A 223 -5.24 3.78 15.70
N MET A 224 -4.44 4.21 14.74
CA MET A 224 -3.06 3.74 14.58
C MET A 224 -2.21 4.16 15.80
N GLY A 225 -2.44 5.38 16.32
CA GLY A 225 -1.79 5.87 17.54
C GLY A 225 -2.16 5.03 18.76
N ASP A 226 -3.45 4.70 18.93
CA ASP A 226 -3.90 3.81 20.01
C ASP A 226 -3.28 2.41 19.89
N ARG A 227 -3.16 1.89 18.67
CA ARG A 227 -2.52 0.59 18.43
C ARG A 227 -1.03 0.60 18.78
N ILE A 228 -0.31 1.66 18.43
CA ILE A 228 1.10 1.85 18.82
C ILE A 228 1.20 1.88 20.36
N ALA A 229 0.37 2.69 21.02
CA ALA A 229 0.36 2.78 22.49
C ALA A 229 0.01 1.45 23.16
N LEU A 230 -0.90 0.67 22.57
CA LEU A 230 -1.25 -0.67 23.04
C LEU A 230 -0.06 -1.64 22.93
N GLU A 231 0.74 -1.56 21.87
CA GLU A 231 1.95 -2.38 21.74
C GLU A 231 2.96 -2.05 22.83
N VAL A 232 3.24 -0.75 23.04
CA VAL A 232 4.16 -0.29 24.10
C VAL A 232 3.68 -0.72 25.47
N LYS A 233 2.37 -0.59 25.75
CA LYS A 233 1.79 -1.04 27.02
C LYS A 233 1.95 -2.55 27.22
N ARG A 234 1.71 -3.36 26.19
CA ARG A 234 1.86 -4.82 26.25
C ARG A 234 3.32 -5.20 26.47
N ALA A 235 4.24 -4.63 25.70
CA ALA A 235 5.67 -4.86 25.83
C ALA A 235 6.17 -4.53 27.25
N TRP A 236 5.72 -3.40 27.81
CA TRP A 236 6.06 -3.02 29.19
C TRP A 236 5.49 -3.99 30.24
N MET A 237 4.24 -4.43 30.09
CA MET A 237 3.62 -5.39 31.01
C MET A 237 4.24 -6.79 30.93
N GLU A 238 4.80 -7.16 29.77
CA GLU A 238 5.40 -8.46 29.49
C GLU A 238 6.94 -8.43 29.61
N ASP A 239 7.53 -7.32 30.08
CA ASP A 239 8.99 -7.10 30.20
C ASP A 239 9.76 -7.42 28.91
N SER A 240 9.21 -6.96 27.77
CA SER A 240 9.66 -7.25 26.39
C SER A 240 9.78 -5.99 25.54
N LEU A 241 10.18 -4.87 26.15
CA LEU A 241 10.36 -3.59 25.44
C LEU A 241 11.45 -3.66 24.37
N ASP A 242 12.47 -4.49 24.59
CA ASP A 242 13.56 -4.77 23.66
C ASP A 242 13.09 -5.36 22.31
N GLU A 243 11.89 -5.93 22.26
CA GLU A 243 11.31 -6.48 21.03
C GLU A 243 10.73 -5.43 20.08
N ILE A 244 10.51 -4.20 20.57
CA ILE A 244 9.82 -3.15 19.82
C ILE A 244 10.64 -1.86 19.69
N VAL A 245 11.87 -1.86 20.20
CA VAL A 245 12.82 -0.74 20.09
C VAL A 245 14.14 -1.24 19.51
N THR A 246 14.85 -0.36 18.81
CA THR A 246 16.16 -0.61 18.20
C THR A 246 17.09 0.54 18.48
#